data_AF-A0A2N2BI15-F1
#
_entry.id   AF-A0A2N2BI15-F1
#
_cell.length_a   1.000
_cell.length_b   1.000
_cell.length_c   1.000
_cell.angle_alpha   90.00
_cell.angle_beta   90.00
_cell.angle_gamma   90.00
#
_symmetry.space_group_name_H-M   'P 1'
#
loop_
_entity.id
_entity.type
_entity.pdbx_description
1 polymer ?
#
loop_
_entity_poly.entity_id
_entity_poly.type
_entity_poly.pdbx_seq_one_letter_code
_entity_poly.pdbx_strand_id
1 'polypeptide(L)'
;MEEFNRYPKISYAGFWMRFFAYLLDLILVGSIQRIMLFFLGEGFIKTALSVILFLAYFVLMTKLNQGQTLGKMVFGLRVICFKEEELSWSTVLVRELFGRYLQKIIWPMYLLVAFTPYKQHVIDLLADTSVVTENYVYLLLQKEAML
;
A
#
# COMPACT_ATOMS: atom_id res chain seq x y z
N MET A 1 -17.67 -6.58 -17.25
CA MET A 1 -17.14 -6.85 -15.90
C MET A 1 -17.36 -5.58 -15.12
N GLU A 2 -18.26 -5.59 -14.14
CA GLU A 2 -18.58 -4.38 -13.37
C GLU A 2 -17.33 -3.93 -12.59
N GLU A 3 -17.01 -2.63 -12.65
CA GLU A 3 -15.92 -2.05 -11.86
C GLU A 3 -16.47 -1.68 -10.47
N PHE A 4 -16.04 -2.38 -9.42
CA PHE A 4 -16.63 -2.25 -8.08
C PHE A 4 -16.19 -0.98 -7.32
N ASN A 5 -14.97 -0.46 -7.57
CA ASN A 5 -14.35 0.57 -6.73
C ASN A 5 -13.80 1.76 -7.53
N ARG A 6 -14.55 2.31 -8.49
CA ARG A 6 -14.10 3.51 -9.22
C ARG A 6 -14.65 4.78 -8.53
N TYR A 7 -13.75 5.68 -8.14
CA TYR A 7 -14.10 6.96 -7.54
C TYR A 7 -13.72 8.13 -8.45
N PRO A 8 -14.24 9.35 -8.21
CA PRO A 8 -13.77 10.57 -8.86
C PRO A 8 -12.26 10.80 -8.64
N LYS A 9 -11.60 11.45 -9.61
CA LYS A 9 -10.14 11.68 -9.61
C LYS A 9 -9.59 12.33 -8.33
N ILE A 10 -10.40 13.14 -7.65
CA ILE A 10 -10.02 13.82 -6.39
C ILE A 10 -9.77 12.84 -5.24
N SER A 11 -10.42 11.68 -5.24
CA SER A 11 -10.28 10.68 -4.19
C SER A 11 -8.95 9.92 -4.25
N TYR A 12 -8.22 9.98 -5.36
CA TYR A 12 -6.95 9.26 -5.52
C TYR A 12 -5.78 10.03 -4.90
N ALA A 13 -5.11 9.36 -3.97
CA ALA A 13 -3.99 9.89 -3.23
C ALA A 13 -2.76 10.06 -4.13
N GLY A 14 -2.12 11.23 -4.03
CA GLY A 14 -0.89 11.53 -4.75
C GLY A 14 0.35 10.84 -4.19
N PHE A 15 1.47 11.01 -4.89
CA PHE A 15 2.76 10.42 -4.52
C PHE A 15 3.21 10.80 -3.10
N TRP A 16 3.17 12.08 -2.73
CA TRP A 16 3.70 12.55 -1.44
C TRP A 16 3.01 11.92 -0.23
N MET A 17 1.68 11.80 -0.26
CA MET A 17 0.95 11.17 0.85
C MET A 17 1.33 9.69 1.01
N ARG A 18 1.52 8.98 -0.11
CA ARG A 18 2.01 7.59 -0.10
C ARG A 18 3.44 7.49 0.39
N PHE A 19 4.29 8.44 0.01
CA PHE A 19 5.68 8.52 0.44
C PHE A 19 5.79 8.71 1.97
N PHE A 20 5.05 9.66 2.54
CA PHE A 20 5.04 9.88 3.99
C PHE A 20 4.41 8.71 4.76
N ALA A 21 3.34 8.12 4.24
CA ALA A 21 2.77 6.91 4.82
C ALA A 21 3.81 5.77 4.87
N TYR A 22 4.53 5.56 3.77
CA TYR A 22 5.58 4.56 3.72
C TYR A 22 6.75 4.86 4.66
N LEU A 23 7.15 6.13 4.79
CA LEU A 23 8.19 6.53 5.74
C LEU A 23 7.79 6.20 7.19
N LEU A 24 6.52 6.41 7.55
CA LEU A 24 6.01 6.03 8.87
C LEU A 24 6.03 4.51 9.07
N ASP A 25 5.61 3.73 8.07
CA ASP A 25 5.69 2.27 8.13
C ASP A 25 7.14 1.77 8.30
N LEU A 26 8.12 2.41 7.65
CA LEU A 26 9.54 2.06 7.80
C LEU A 26 10.02 2.27 9.24
N ILE A 27 9.60 3.35 9.90
CA ILE A 27 9.94 3.61 11.30
C ILE A 27 9.31 2.53 12.20
N LEU A 28 8.05 2.17 11.96
CA LEU A 28 7.34 1.16 12.74
C LEU A 28 7.97 -0.23 12.59
N VAL A 29 8.14 -0.70 11.35
CA VAL A 29 8.76 -2.00 11.08
C VAL A 29 10.20 -2.05 11.56
N GLY A 30 10.97 -0.98 11.34
CA GLY A 30 12.34 -0.88 11.83
C GLY A 30 12.43 -0.96 13.35
N SER A 31 11.47 -0.36 14.06
CA SER A 31 11.38 -0.45 15.53
C SER A 31 11.04 -1.87 15.98
N ILE A 32 10.05 -2.52 15.35
CA ILE A 32 9.67 -3.90 15.65
C ILE A 32 10.85 -4.85 15.43
N GLN A 33 11.53 -4.73 14.28
CA GLN A 33 12.69 -5.55 13.96
C GLN A 33 13.83 -5.37 14.96
N ARG A 34 14.12 -4.13 15.39
CA ARG A 34 15.17 -3.89 16.39
C ARG A 34 14.87 -4.55 17.72
N ILE A 35 13.61 -4.52 18.16
CA ILE A 35 13.18 -5.16 19.42
C ILE A 35 13.22 -6.68 19.29
N MET A 36 12.61 -7.23 18.24
CA MET A 36 12.51 -8.69 18.05
C MET A 36 13.86 -9.35 17.77
N LEU A 37 14.73 -8.67 17.03
CA LEU A 37 16.04 -9.20 16.63
C LEU A 37 17.18 -8.73 17.54
N PHE A 38 16.87 -8.05 18.66
CA PHE A 38 17.85 -7.47 19.57
C PHE A 38 18.84 -8.51 20.08
N PHE A 39 18.33 -9.68 20.48
CA PHE A 39 19.11 -10.77 21.07
C PHE A 39 19.83 -11.64 20.02
N LEU A 40 19.57 -11.43 18.72
CA LEU A 40 20.22 -12.17 17.65
C LEU A 40 21.55 -11.50 17.26
N GLY A 41 22.61 -12.30 17.26
CA GLY A 41 23.92 -11.90 16.73
C GLY A 41 23.86 -11.55 15.24
N GLU A 42 24.78 -10.70 14.80
CA GLU A 42 24.90 -10.34 13.38
C GLU A 42 25.24 -11.58 12.54
N GLY A 43 24.49 -11.81 11.47
CA GLY A 43 24.66 -12.98 10.62
C GLY A 43 23.51 -13.21 9.65
N PHE A 44 23.67 -14.21 8.79
CA PHE A 44 22.69 -14.54 7.74
C PHE A 44 21.28 -14.77 8.29
N ILE A 45 21.16 -15.45 9.44
CA ILE A 45 19.87 -15.75 10.09
C ILE A 45 19.14 -14.46 10.47
N LYS A 46 19.84 -13.48 11.07
CA LYS A 46 19.26 -12.18 11.45
C LYS A 46 18.78 -11.41 10.22
N THR A 47 19.57 -11.39 9.15
CA THR A 47 19.21 -10.75 7.88
C THR A 47 18.00 -11.41 7.24
N ALA A 48 17.98 -12.74 7.14
CA ALA A 48 16.86 -13.48 6.58
C ALA A 48 15.57 -13.23 7.37
N LEU A 49 15.64 -13.29 8.71
CA LEU A 49 14.49 -13.03 9.57
C LEU A 49 14.01 -11.57 9.48
N SER A 50 14.92 -10.60 9.37
CA SER A 50 14.57 -9.19 9.12
C SER A 50 13.76 -9.03 7.83
N VAL A 51 14.21 -9.63 6.73
CA VAL A 51 13.48 -9.58 5.45
C VAL A 51 12.10 -10.23 5.57
N ILE A 52 12.01 -11.38 6.24
CA ILE A 52 10.74 -12.07 6.48
C ILE A 52 9.79 -11.18 7.30
N LEU A 53 10.25 -10.59 8.41
CA LEU A 53 9.44 -9.70 9.25
C LEU A 53 8.97 -8.46 8.47
N PHE A 54 9.83 -7.90 7.63
CA PHE A 54 9.49 -6.77 6.77
C PHE A 54 8.35 -7.12 5.81
N LEU A 55 8.51 -8.20 5.06
CA LEU A 55 7.50 -8.64 4.09
C LEU A 55 6.21 -9.09 4.77
N ALA A 56 6.32 -9.84 5.86
CA ALA A 56 5.18 -10.30 6.64
C ALA A 56 4.36 -9.11 7.18
N TYR A 57 4.99 -8.07 7.72
CA TYR A 57 4.28 -6.87 8.16
C TYR A 57 3.44 -6.28 7.02
N PHE A 58 4.04 -6.03 5.86
CA PHE A 58 3.31 -5.37 4.77
C PHE A 58 2.21 -6.24 4.18
N VAL A 59 2.46 -7.52 3.95
CA VAL A 59 1.46 -8.45 3.40
C VAL A 59 0.30 -8.64 4.38
N LEU A 60 0.60 -8.96 5.65
CA LEU A 60 -0.41 -9.22 6.66
C LEU A 60 -1.22 -7.97 6.96
N MET A 61 -0.57 -6.83 7.21
CA MET A 61 -1.30 -5.60 7.51
C MET A 61 -2.21 -5.22 6.35
N THR A 62 -1.69 -5.25 5.13
CA THR A 62 -2.46 -4.89 3.94
C THR A 62 -3.64 -5.83 3.71
N LYS A 63 -3.50 -7.14 3.95
CA LYS A 63 -4.62 -8.06 3.76
C LYS A 63 -5.64 -8.00 4.90
N LEU A 64 -5.18 -7.94 6.15
CA LEU A 64 -6.05 -7.93 7.33
C LEU A 64 -6.84 -6.62 7.46
N ASN A 65 -6.25 -5.50 7.04
CA ASN A 65 -6.90 -4.18 7.12
C ASN A 65 -7.41 -3.69 5.76
N GLN A 66 -7.90 -4.60 4.91
CA GLN A 66 -8.57 -4.25 3.64
C GLN A 66 -7.80 -3.22 2.78
N GLY A 67 -6.48 -3.40 2.66
CA GLY A 67 -5.61 -2.54 1.85
C GLY A 67 -4.84 -1.49 2.63
N GLN A 68 -4.87 -1.51 3.97
CA GLN A 68 -4.20 -0.52 4.80
C GLN A 68 -3.01 -1.09 5.58
N THR A 69 -2.04 -0.22 5.83
CA THR A 69 -0.88 -0.43 6.72
C THR A 69 -0.95 0.66 7.78
N LEU A 70 -0.25 0.54 8.91
CA LEU A 70 -0.37 1.54 9.98
C LEU A 70 -0.03 2.94 9.47
N GLY A 71 1.02 3.07 8.64
CA GLY A 71 1.34 4.32 7.96
C GLY A 71 0.18 4.86 7.14
N LYS A 72 -0.38 4.03 6.27
CA LYS A 72 -1.54 4.42 5.45
C LYS A 72 -2.76 4.80 6.30
N MET A 73 -3.01 4.11 7.41
CA MET A 73 -4.13 4.44 8.32
C MET A 73 -3.97 5.83 8.94
N VAL A 74 -2.77 6.18 9.38
CA VAL A 74 -2.49 7.51 9.96
C VAL A 74 -2.80 8.63 8.96
N PHE A 75 -2.56 8.39 7.66
CA PHE A 75 -2.85 9.34 6.60
C PHE A 75 -4.24 9.14 5.93
N GLY A 76 -5.09 8.25 6.46
CA GLY A 76 -6.42 7.97 5.90
C GLY A 76 -6.39 7.45 4.46
N LEU A 77 -5.35 6.67 4.11
CA LEU A 77 -5.16 6.10 2.79
C LEU A 77 -5.58 4.63 2.78
N ARG A 78 -6.23 4.20 1.70
CA ARG A 78 -6.65 2.81 1.48
C ARG A 78 -6.32 2.37 0.07
N VAL A 79 -5.78 1.15 -0.07
CA VAL A 79 -5.60 0.56 -1.40
C VAL A 79 -6.86 -0.19 -1.80
N ILE A 80 -7.36 0.07 -3.00
CA ILE A 80 -8.56 -0.53 -3.59
C ILE A 80 -8.21 -1.27 -4.87
N CYS A 81 -9.01 -2.26 -5.23
CA CYS A 81 -8.92 -3.01 -6.49
C CYS A 81 -10.11 -2.63 -7.39
N PHE A 82 -9.90 -2.44 -8.69
CA PHE A 82 -10.98 -2.10 -9.61
C PHE A 82 -11.84 -3.29 -10.02
N LYS A 83 -11.26 -4.50 -10.00
CA LYS A 83 -11.90 -5.74 -10.46
C LYS A 83 -12.56 -6.55 -9.35
N GLU A 84 -12.14 -6.34 -8.11
CA GLU A 84 -12.57 -7.11 -6.94
C GLU A 84 -13.14 -6.16 -5.89
N GLU A 85 -14.21 -6.58 -5.20
CA GLU A 85 -14.78 -5.86 -4.06
C GLU A 85 -13.78 -5.80 -2.90
N GLU A 86 -13.14 -6.93 -2.58
CA GLU A 86 -12.08 -7.04 -1.60
C GLU A 86 -10.75 -7.49 -2.22
N LEU A 87 -9.64 -7.07 -1.63
CA LEU A 87 -8.30 -7.45 -2.09
C LEU A 87 -8.04 -8.96 -1.93
N SER A 88 -7.88 -9.69 -3.05
CA SER A 88 -7.45 -11.08 -3.02
C SER A 88 -6.00 -11.26 -2.53
N TRP A 89 -5.68 -12.44 -2.00
CA TRP A 89 -4.32 -12.77 -1.54
C TRP A 89 -3.30 -12.66 -2.66
N SER A 90 -3.64 -13.08 -3.88
CA SER A 90 -2.79 -12.95 -5.07
C SER A 90 -2.48 -11.48 -5.38
N THR A 91 -3.50 -10.62 -5.36
CA THR A 91 -3.34 -9.18 -5.62
C THR A 91 -2.43 -8.53 -4.58
N VAL A 92 -2.62 -8.86 -3.29
CA VAL A 92 -1.77 -8.34 -2.21
C VAL A 92 -0.33 -8.83 -2.35
N LEU A 93 -0.13 -10.13 -2.60
CA LEU A 93 1.22 -10.70 -2.75
C LEU A 93 1.95 -10.10 -3.94
N VAL A 94 1.29 -9.96 -5.10
CA VAL A 94 1.89 -9.33 -6.28
C VAL A 94 2.27 -7.87 -5.99
N ARG A 95 1.35 -7.11 -5.40
CA ARG A 95 1.60 -5.69 -5.10
C ARG A 95 2.70 -5.49 -4.07
N GLU A 96 2.70 -6.28 -2.99
CA GLU A 96 3.61 -6.09 -1.86
C GLU A 96 4.97 -6.77 -2.08
N LEU A 97 5.04 -7.96 -2.69
CA LEU A 97 6.32 -8.64 -2.95
C LEU A 97 6.99 -8.10 -4.22
N PHE A 98 6.32 -8.18 -5.37
CA PHE A 98 6.90 -7.73 -6.64
C PHE A 98 6.99 -6.21 -6.70
N GLY A 99 5.97 -5.50 -6.20
CA GLY A 99 5.98 -4.04 -6.19
C GLY A 99 7.10 -3.44 -5.35
N ARG A 100 7.41 -4.02 -4.18
CA ARG A 100 8.50 -3.51 -3.33
C ARG A 100 9.88 -3.82 -3.87
N TYR A 101 10.06 -5.00 -4.47
CA TYR A 101 11.31 -5.35 -5.14
C TYR A 101 11.61 -4.40 -6.31
N LEU A 102 10.60 -4.10 -7.13
CA LEU A 102 10.72 -3.15 -8.25
C LEU A 102 10.90 -1.70 -7.78
N GLN A 103 10.23 -1.28 -6.71
CA GLN A 103 10.39 0.06 -6.12
C GLN A 103 11.82 0.31 -5.62
N LYS A 104 12.51 -0.72 -5.12
CA LYS A 104 13.92 -0.62 -4.69
C LYS A 104 14.88 -0.39 -5.86
N ILE A 105 14.55 -0.90 -7.05
CA ILE A 105 15.43 -0.89 -8.23
C ILE A 105 15.22 0.38 -9.07
N ILE A 106 14.00 0.94 -9.11
CA ILE A 106 13.64 1.99 -10.06
C ILE A 106 13.02 3.21 -9.35
N TRP A 107 13.87 3.99 -8.68
CA TRP A 107 13.52 5.30 -8.10
C TRP A 107 12.83 6.28 -9.10
N PRO A 108 13.18 6.33 -10.40
CA PRO A 108 12.51 7.23 -11.36
C PRO A 108 11.05 6.84 -11.67
N MET A 109 10.65 5.58 -11.43
CA MET A 109 9.31 5.07 -11.77
C MET A 109 8.19 5.70 -10.92
N TYR A 110 8.54 6.41 -9.86
CA TYR A 110 7.60 7.24 -9.10
C TYR A 110 7.06 8.43 -9.91
N LEU A 111 7.80 8.92 -10.92
CA LEU A 111 7.34 10.03 -11.77
C LEU A 111 6.16 9.63 -12.68
N LEU A 112 6.01 8.34 -13.00
CA LEU A 112 4.88 7.84 -13.80
C LEU A 112 3.52 8.03 -13.12
N VAL A 113 3.49 8.16 -11.79
CA VAL A 113 2.27 8.50 -11.03
C VAL A 113 1.69 9.85 -11.48
N ALA A 114 2.54 10.78 -11.90
CA ALA A 114 2.08 12.09 -12.38
C ALA A 114 1.35 12.01 -13.72
N PHE A 115 1.61 10.97 -14.52
CA PHE A 115 1.09 10.81 -15.87
C PHE A 115 -0.08 9.81 -15.97
N THR A 116 -0.41 9.08 -14.90
CA THR A 116 -1.52 8.12 -14.91
C THR A 116 -2.83 8.76 -14.41
N PRO A 117 -3.98 8.45 -15.05
CA PRO A 117 -5.26 9.08 -14.74
C PRO A 117 -5.76 8.85 -13.31
N TYR A 118 -5.33 7.76 -12.67
CA TYR A 118 -5.67 7.37 -11.30
C TYR A 118 -4.47 7.40 -10.35
N LYS A 119 -3.39 8.10 -10.73
CA LYS A 119 -2.14 8.20 -9.94
C LYS A 119 -1.60 6.83 -9.53
N GLN A 120 -1.61 5.87 -10.46
CA GLN A 120 -1.13 4.51 -10.26
C GLN A 120 0.38 4.41 -10.51
N HIS A 121 1.06 3.61 -9.70
CA HIS A 121 2.41 3.13 -10.02
C HIS A 121 2.36 2.03 -11.09
N VAL A 122 3.51 1.66 -11.67
CA VAL A 122 3.59 0.56 -12.64
C VAL A 122 3.03 -0.75 -12.08
N ILE A 123 3.35 -1.06 -10.82
CA ILE A 123 2.80 -2.27 -10.17
C ILE A 123 1.30 -2.15 -9.89
N ASP A 124 0.82 -0.96 -9.54
CA ASP A 124 -0.60 -0.71 -9.31
C ASP A 124 -1.39 -0.92 -10.61
N LEU A 125 -0.81 -0.53 -11.75
CA LEU A 125 -1.39 -0.76 -13.08
C LEU A 125 -1.42 -2.27 -13.42
N LEU A 126 -0.35 -3.00 -13.10
CA LEU A 126 -0.30 -4.45 -13.30
C LEU A 126 -1.26 -5.22 -12.40
N ALA A 127 -1.50 -4.71 -11.19
CA ALA A 127 -2.38 -5.32 -10.20
C ALA A 127 -3.81 -4.76 -10.23
N ASP A 128 -4.15 -3.89 -11.19
CA ASP A 128 -5.44 -3.19 -11.28
C ASP A 128 -5.90 -2.57 -9.95
N THR A 129 -4.95 -2.00 -9.20
CA THR A 129 -5.17 -1.37 -7.90
C THR A 129 -4.87 0.11 -7.95
N SER A 130 -5.40 0.87 -6.99
CA SER A 130 -4.98 2.25 -6.75
C SER A 130 -5.19 2.63 -5.29
N VAL A 131 -4.63 3.76 -4.86
CA VAL A 131 -4.75 4.26 -3.49
C VAL A 131 -5.68 5.46 -3.45
N VAL A 132 -6.69 5.37 -2.60
CA VAL A 132 -7.67 6.42 -2.34
C VAL A 132 -7.55 6.96 -0.93
N THR A 133 -8.04 8.18 -0.73
CA THR A 133 -8.18 8.80 0.58
C THR A 133 -9.59 8.58 1.10
N GLU A 134 -9.73 7.97 2.27
CA GLU A 134 -11.01 7.55 2.85
C GLU A 134 -11.97 8.72 3.09
N ASN A 135 -11.46 9.87 3.53
CA ASN A 135 -12.29 11.05 3.78
C ASN A 135 -13.09 11.48 2.54
N TYR A 136 -12.47 11.44 1.35
CA TYR A 136 -13.16 11.78 0.11
C TYR A 136 -14.16 10.70 -0.30
N VAL A 137 -13.82 9.42 -0.10
CA VAL A 137 -14.72 8.30 -0.39
C VAL A 137 -15.97 8.37 0.49
N TYR A 138 -15.81 8.62 1.79
CA TYR A 138 -16.92 8.77 2.73
C TYR A 138 -17.86 9.91 2.34
N LEU A 139 -17.31 11.07 1.98
CA LEU A 139 -18.11 12.24 1.56
C LEU A 139 -18.94 11.96 0.29
N LEU A 140 -18.42 11.14 -0.62
CA LEU A 140 -19.12 10.77 -1.84
C LEU A 140 -20.27 9.80 -1.57
N LEU A 141 -20.01 8.77 -0.77
CA LEU A 141 -21.04 7.80 -0.37
C LEU A 141 -22.17 8.48 0.41
N GLN A 142 -21.84 9.44 1.29
CA GLN A 142 -22.84 10.22 2.02
C GLN A 142 -23.68 11.11 1.09
N LYS A 143 -23.05 11.69 0.05
CA LYS A 143 -23.75 12.51 -0.94
C LYS A 143 -24.70 11.68 -1.79
N GLU A 144 -24.30 10.48 -2.20
CA GLU A 144 -25.14 9.55 -2.95
C GLU A 144 -26.33 9.05 -2.11
N ALA A 145 -26.12 8.78 -0.82
CA ALA A 145 -27.20 8.34 0.08
C ALA A 145 -28.23 9.43 0.42
N MET A 146 -27.94 10.70 0.14
CA MET A 146 -28.83 11.83 0.38
C MET A 146 -29.68 12.20 -0.86
N LEU A 147 -29.35 11.64 -2.03
CA LEU A 147 -30.07 11.83 -3.30
C LEU A 147 -31.08 10.70 -3.53
#